data_AF-A0A3N5V3K9-F1
#
_entry.id   AF-A0A3N5V3K9-F1
#
_cell.length_a   1.000
_cell.length_b   1.000
_cell.length_c   1.000
_cell.angle_alpha   90.00
_cell.angle_beta   90.00
_cell.angle_gamma   90.00
#
_symmetry.space_group_name_H-M   'P 1'
#
loop_
_entity.id
_entity.type
_entity.pdbx_description
1 polymer ?
#
loop_
_entity_poly.entity_id
_entity_poly.type
_entity_poly.pdbx_seq_one_letter_code
_entity_poly.pdbx_strand_id
1 'polypeptide(L)'
;MFATDSSSERATSIEDYQYTCTEFITDISRDYKDWVDRYQLSNEESSKRKESIDNVVTTTNNWIRNFCNTIKKVDIVMNDGINKMAENTAGYPFHFEVSVNSVKRYAIHSQGTVALRINAIPQEGRMVRLGKYSKNELFLISSSSPVSPTVSEESMNTVDILDDYITLDASSCEKGSIVSITIIVEEVRDDYVSESRGYSTVIMII
;
A
#
# COMPACT_ATOMS: atom_id res chain seq x y z
N MET A 1 -0.22 9.90 -40.90
CA MET A 1 -0.38 8.46 -40.64
C MET A 1 -1.17 8.36 -39.35
N PHE A 2 -2.47 8.15 -39.48
CA PHE A 2 -3.39 8.05 -38.34
C PHE A 2 -3.34 6.63 -37.79
N ALA A 3 -3.13 6.51 -36.49
CA ALA A 3 -3.51 5.34 -35.69
C ALA A 3 -4.20 5.87 -34.43
N THR A 4 -5.37 6.48 -34.63
CA THR A 4 -6.39 6.62 -33.60
C THR A 4 -7.19 5.33 -33.58
N ASP A 5 -6.73 4.35 -32.81
CA ASP A 5 -7.58 3.31 -32.22
C ASP A 5 -6.75 2.51 -31.21
N SER A 6 -6.73 3.00 -29.97
CA SER A 6 -6.39 2.18 -28.80
C SER A 6 -7.64 2.02 -27.93
N SER A 7 -8.76 1.73 -28.59
CA SER A 7 -9.95 1.14 -28.02
C SER A 7 -9.59 -0.30 -27.61
N SER A 8 -8.84 -0.41 -26.51
CA SER A 8 -8.97 -1.58 -25.63
C SER A 8 -10.48 -1.80 -25.46
N GLU A 9 -10.91 -3.06 -25.52
CA GLU A 9 -12.27 -3.54 -25.23
C GLU A 9 -12.65 -3.18 -23.78
N ARG A 10 -12.71 -1.88 -23.50
CA ARG A 10 -12.90 -1.29 -22.19
C ARG A 10 -14.33 -1.56 -21.83
N ALA A 11 -14.50 -2.17 -20.67
CA ALA A 11 -15.73 -2.27 -19.90
C ALA A 11 -16.76 -1.19 -20.31
N THR A 12 -17.96 -1.64 -20.67
CA THR A 12 -19.03 -0.80 -21.22
C THR A 12 -19.62 0.17 -20.20
N SER A 13 -19.28 0.02 -18.93
CA SER A 13 -19.68 0.84 -17.80
C SER A 13 -18.61 0.82 -16.69
N ILE A 14 -18.73 1.72 -15.71
CA ILE A 14 -17.84 1.69 -14.52
C ILE A 14 -18.12 0.44 -13.68
N GLU A 15 -19.37 -0.03 -13.64
CA GLU A 15 -19.79 -1.24 -12.94
C GLU A 15 -19.15 -2.49 -13.53
N ASP A 16 -19.12 -2.60 -14.86
CA ASP A 16 -18.41 -3.69 -15.56
C ASP A 16 -16.92 -3.67 -15.22
N TYR A 17 -16.32 -2.47 -15.18
CA TYR A 17 -14.90 -2.31 -14.88
C TYR A 17 -14.58 -2.71 -13.44
N GLN A 18 -15.39 -2.25 -12.48
CA GLN A 18 -15.31 -2.67 -11.08
C GLN A 18 -15.42 -4.19 -10.97
N TYR A 19 -16.39 -4.81 -11.65
CA TYR A 19 -16.57 -6.26 -11.65
C TYR A 19 -15.31 -6.97 -12.14
N THR A 20 -14.83 -6.63 -13.35
CA THR A 20 -13.62 -7.22 -13.94
C THR A 20 -12.40 -7.06 -13.01
N CYS A 21 -12.20 -5.89 -12.42
CA CYS A 21 -11.08 -5.67 -11.49
C CYS A 21 -11.22 -6.50 -10.20
N THR A 22 -12.43 -6.63 -9.64
CA THR A 22 -12.62 -7.44 -8.43
C THR A 22 -12.44 -8.95 -8.67
N GLU A 23 -12.80 -9.44 -9.86
CA GLU A 23 -12.50 -10.81 -10.28
C GLU A 23 -10.99 -11.00 -10.48
N PHE A 24 -10.33 -10.06 -11.16
CA PHE A 24 -8.88 -10.11 -11.36
C PHE A 24 -8.10 -10.16 -10.03
N ILE A 25 -8.47 -9.34 -9.04
CA ILE A 25 -7.87 -9.37 -7.70
C ILE A 25 -8.07 -10.74 -7.03
N THR A 26 -9.26 -11.32 -7.18
CA THR A 26 -9.57 -12.63 -6.60
C THR A 26 -8.73 -13.73 -7.26
N ASP A 27 -8.60 -13.70 -8.58
CA ASP A 27 -7.82 -14.69 -9.32
C ASP A 27 -6.32 -14.59 -9.02
N ILE A 28 -5.74 -13.39 -9.09
CA ILE A 28 -4.30 -13.20 -8.82
C ILE A 28 -3.94 -13.50 -7.35
N SER A 29 -4.89 -13.40 -6.42
CA SER A 29 -4.65 -13.77 -5.02
C SER A 29 -4.24 -15.24 -4.85
N ARG A 30 -4.67 -16.12 -5.77
CA ARG A 30 -4.28 -17.54 -5.76
C ARG A 30 -2.78 -17.67 -6.00
N ASP A 31 -2.25 -16.93 -6.97
CA ASP A 31 -0.81 -16.93 -7.27
C ASP A 31 0.01 -16.45 -6.06
N TYR A 32 -0.47 -15.42 -5.35
CA TYR A 32 0.19 -14.94 -4.13
C TYR A 32 0.19 -15.98 -3.00
N LYS A 33 -0.87 -16.76 -2.85
CA LYS A 33 -0.94 -17.87 -1.88
C LYS A 33 -0.05 -19.04 -2.29
N ASP A 34 0.04 -19.33 -3.59
CA ASP A 34 0.97 -20.34 -4.11
C ASP A 34 2.42 -19.93 -3.86
N TRP A 35 2.74 -18.63 -3.94
CA TRP A 35 4.05 -18.11 -3.55
C TRP A 35 4.33 -18.31 -2.06
N VAL A 36 3.33 -18.14 -1.18
CA VAL A 36 3.47 -18.45 0.25
C VAL A 36 3.84 -19.92 0.46
N ASP A 37 3.22 -20.84 -0.28
CA ASP A 37 3.54 -22.28 -0.17
C ASP A 37 4.97 -22.61 -0.57
N ARG A 38 5.50 -21.89 -1.57
CA ARG A 38 6.89 -22.08 -2.03
C ARG A 38 7.94 -21.69 -0.98
N TYR A 39 7.59 -20.81 -0.03
CA TYR A 39 8.50 -20.46 1.05
C TYR A 39 8.68 -21.55 2.10
N GLN A 40 7.87 -22.62 2.08
CA GLN A 40 7.97 -23.75 3.01
C GLN A 40 8.02 -23.31 4.48
N LEU A 41 7.20 -22.31 4.81
CA LEU A 41 7.08 -21.74 6.16
C LEU A 41 6.42 -22.74 7.12
N SER A 42 6.47 -22.44 8.42
CA SER A 42 5.63 -23.18 9.37
C SER A 42 4.15 -23.07 8.99
N ASN A 43 3.36 -24.10 9.35
CA ASN A 43 1.92 -24.10 9.05
C ASN A 43 1.22 -22.86 9.61
N GLU A 44 1.59 -22.43 10.81
CA GLU A 44 1.05 -21.23 11.44
C GLU A 44 1.32 -19.96 10.61
N GLU A 45 2.57 -19.74 10.21
CA GLU A 45 2.93 -18.54 9.44
C GLU A 45 2.34 -18.59 8.02
N SER A 46 2.32 -19.75 7.39
CA SER A 46 1.68 -19.95 6.08
C SER A 46 0.19 -19.62 6.15
N SER A 47 -0.53 -20.18 7.12
CA SER A 47 -1.96 -19.90 7.34
C SER A 47 -2.22 -18.42 7.60
N LYS A 48 -1.42 -17.78 8.47
CA LYS A 48 -1.55 -16.36 8.79
C LYS A 48 -1.38 -15.45 7.56
N ARG A 49 -0.38 -15.72 6.71
CA ARG A 49 -0.14 -14.95 5.49
C ARG A 49 -1.28 -15.11 4.49
N LYS A 50 -1.77 -16.34 4.29
CA LYS A 50 -2.89 -16.62 3.39
C LYS A 50 -4.18 -15.97 3.86
N GLU A 51 -4.48 -16.01 5.15
CA GLU A 51 -5.62 -15.32 5.75
C GLU A 51 -5.50 -13.80 5.57
N SER A 52 -4.29 -13.25 5.75
CA SER A 52 -4.05 -11.82 5.53
C SER A 52 -4.27 -11.42 4.06
N ILE A 53 -3.87 -12.27 3.11
CA ILE A 53 -4.16 -12.09 1.67
C ILE A 53 -5.67 -12.12 1.43
N ASP A 54 -6.42 -13.06 2.01
CA ASP A 54 -7.89 -13.13 1.90
C ASP A 54 -8.59 -11.87 2.44
N ASN A 55 -8.10 -11.35 3.55
CA ASN A 55 -8.61 -10.11 4.13
C ASN A 55 -8.32 -8.91 3.22
N VAL A 56 -7.15 -8.85 2.58
CA VAL A 56 -6.81 -7.82 1.58
C VAL A 56 -7.75 -7.91 0.38
N VAL A 57 -7.98 -9.10 -0.19
CA VAL A 57 -8.90 -9.30 -1.33
C VAL A 57 -10.30 -8.81 -0.97
N THR A 58 -10.84 -9.28 0.15
CA THR A 58 -12.19 -8.93 0.60
C THR A 58 -12.34 -7.43 0.81
N THR A 59 -11.39 -6.81 1.50
CA THR A 59 -11.43 -5.38 1.83
C THR A 59 -11.24 -4.51 0.58
N THR A 60 -10.29 -4.85 -0.29
CA THR A 60 -10.03 -4.13 -1.54
C THR A 60 -11.25 -4.18 -2.46
N ASN A 61 -11.86 -5.35 -2.62
CA ASN A 61 -13.07 -5.50 -3.45
C ASN A 61 -14.25 -4.70 -2.89
N ASN A 62 -14.41 -4.66 -1.56
CA ASN A 62 -15.43 -3.82 -0.92
C ASN A 62 -15.16 -2.33 -1.15
N TRP A 63 -13.91 -1.89 -1.09
CA TRP A 63 -13.53 -0.50 -1.36
C TRP A 63 -13.80 -0.10 -2.82
N ILE A 64 -13.44 -0.96 -3.78
CA ILE A 64 -13.70 -0.73 -5.20
C ILE A 64 -15.20 -0.52 -5.43
N ARG A 65 -16.04 -1.41 -4.90
CA ARG A 65 -17.50 -1.34 -5.10
C ARG A 65 -18.14 -0.12 -4.44
N ASN A 66 -17.70 0.24 -3.24
CA ASN A 66 -18.39 1.25 -2.43
C ASN A 66 -17.88 2.68 -2.64
N PHE A 67 -16.62 2.86 -3.06
CA PHE A 67 -15.97 4.18 -3.08
C PHE A 67 -15.38 4.58 -4.44
N CYS A 68 -15.19 3.65 -5.37
CA CYS A 68 -14.52 3.93 -6.64
C CYS A 68 -15.50 4.13 -7.79
N ASN A 69 -15.96 5.36 -7.98
CA ASN A 69 -16.89 5.74 -9.06
C ASN A 69 -16.22 6.21 -10.37
N THR A 70 -14.91 6.00 -10.51
CA THR A 70 -14.16 6.32 -11.74
C THR A 70 -13.09 5.25 -11.96
N ILE A 71 -12.72 5.01 -13.22
CA ILE A 71 -11.65 4.06 -13.60
C ILE A 71 -10.37 4.35 -12.80
N LYS A 72 -9.96 5.63 -12.73
CA LYS A 72 -8.77 6.05 -11.98
C LYS A 72 -8.81 5.64 -10.51
N LYS A 73 -9.95 5.75 -9.83
CA LYS A 73 -10.09 5.32 -8.43
C LYS A 73 -10.03 3.80 -8.31
N VAL A 74 -10.64 3.08 -9.25
CA VAL A 74 -10.55 1.60 -9.30
C VAL A 74 -9.10 1.17 -9.47
N ASP A 75 -8.35 1.77 -10.40
CA ASP A 75 -6.93 1.49 -10.64
C ASP A 75 -6.08 1.69 -9.38
N ILE A 76 -6.26 2.83 -8.68
CA ILE A 76 -5.50 3.14 -7.47
C ILE A 76 -5.72 2.08 -6.40
N VAL A 77 -6.99 1.74 -6.11
CA VAL A 77 -7.33 0.77 -5.05
C VAL A 77 -6.93 -0.65 -5.45
N MET A 78 -7.11 -1.03 -6.72
CA MET A 78 -6.71 -2.34 -7.23
C MET A 78 -5.20 -2.54 -7.13
N ASN A 79 -4.40 -1.60 -7.63
CA ASN A 79 -2.94 -1.70 -7.61
C ASN A 79 -2.40 -1.71 -6.17
N ASP A 80 -2.98 -0.91 -5.29
CA ASP A 80 -2.65 -0.95 -3.87
C ASP A 80 -3.00 -2.30 -3.22
N GLY A 81 -4.17 -2.88 -3.55
CA GLY A 81 -4.54 -4.22 -3.09
C GLY A 81 -3.54 -5.30 -3.53
N ILE A 82 -3.06 -5.22 -4.77
CA ILE A 82 -2.01 -6.11 -5.31
C ILE A 82 -0.70 -5.93 -4.52
N ASN A 83 -0.29 -4.68 -4.26
CA ASN A 83 0.90 -4.40 -3.44
C ASN A 83 0.76 -4.99 -2.04
N LYS A 84 -0.40 -4.83 -1.38
CA LYS A 84 -0.69 -5.42 -0.07
C LYS A 84 -0.64 -6.94 -0.09
N MET A 85 -1.11 -7.60 -1.15
CA MET A 85 -0.97 -9.05 -1.29
C MET A 85 0.49 -9.45 -1.37
N ALA A 86 1.30 -8.76 -2.19
CA ALA A 86 2.74 -9.01 -2.30
C ALA A 86 3.47 -8.79 -0.96
N GLU A 87 3.12 -7.73 -0.23
CA GLU A 87 3.65 -7.43 1.11
C GLU A 87 3.33 -8.54 2.11
N ASN A 88 2.09 -9.05 2.11
CA ASN A 88 1.69 -10.16 3.00
C ASN A 88 2.30 -11.50 2.58
N THR A 89 2.52 -11.73 1.28
CA THR A 89 3.28 -12.88 0.79
C THR A 89 4.70 -12.84 1.34
N ALA A 90 5.40 -11.71 1.19
CA ALA A 90 6.76 -11.53 1.69
C ALA A 90 6.85 -11.57 3.23
N GLY A 91 5.82 -11.07 3.92
CA GLY A 91 5.72 -10.97 5.37
C GLY A 91 6.65 -9.91 5.96
N TYR A 92 6.52 -9.69 7.27
CA TYR A 92 7.27 -8.66 8.00
C TYR A 92 8.19 -9.32 9.03
N PRO A 93 9.52 -9.37 8.79
CA PRO A 93 10.48 -10.00 9.71
C PRO A 93 10.76 -9.16 10.96
N PHE A 94 10.37 -7.88 10.96
CA PHE A 94 10.45 -6.96 12.09
C PHE A 94 9.11 -6.23 12.23
N HIS A 95 8.86 -5.58 13.37
CA HIS A 95 7.61 -4.85 13.56
C HIS A 95 7.61 -3.63 12.64
N PHE A 96 6.59 -3.50 11.80
CA PHE A 96 6.41 -2.34 10.94
C PHE A 96 4.92 -2.11 10.71
N GLU A 97 4.47 -0.91 11.05
CA GLU A 97 3.11 -0.46 10.80
C GLU A 97 3.07 1.00 10.35
N VAL A 98 2.05 1.30 9.54
CA VAL A 98 1.65 2.65 9.20
C VAL A 98 0.18 2.81 9.55
N SER A 99 -0.18 3.93 10.19
CA SER A 99 -1.56 4.23 10.55
C SER A 99 -1.94 5.68 10.33
N VAL A 100 -3.21 5.91 10.02
CA VAL A 100 -3.85 7.22 9.95
C VAL A 100 -4.96 7.21 11.00
N ASN A 101 -4.86 8.06 12.02
CA ASN A 101 -5.78 8.06 13.17
C ASN A 101 -6.00 6.66 13.78
N SER A 102 -4.90 5.90 13.96
CA SER A 102 -4.89 4.50 14.44
C SER A 102 -5.53 3.47 13.49
N VAL A 103 -6.06 3.88 12.33
CA VAL A 103 -6.57 2.98 11.29
C VAL A 103 -5.42 2.59 10.36
N LYS A 104 -5.28 1.30 10.10
CA LYS A 104 -4.22 0.73 9.25
C LYS A 104 -4.76 0.37 7.88
N ARG A 105 -3.91 0.43 6.84
CA ARG A 105 -4.15 -0.07 5.47
C ARG A 105 -5.26 0.63 4.66
N TYR A 106 -6.42 0.90 5.24
CA TYR A 106 -7.59 1.47 4.59
C TYR A 106 -8.23 2.50 5.52
N ALA A 107 -7.93 3.77 5.32
CA ALA A 107 -8.32 4.85 6.21
C ALA A 107 -9.31 5.82 5.54
N ILE A 108 -10.17 6.43 6.36
CA ILE A 108 -11.01 7.54 5.94
C ILE A 108 -10.56 8.77 6.72
N HIS A 109 -10.37 9.89 6.03
CA HIS A 109 -9.88 11.12 6.62
C HIS A 109 -10.61 12.33 6.04
N SER A 110 -10.87 13.35 6.86
CA SER A 110 -11.39 14.62 6.34
C SER A 110 -10.36 15.31 5.45
N GLN A 111 -10.81 16.18 4.56
CA GLN A 111 -9.91 17.08 3.82
C GLN A 111 -8.95 17.84 4.77
N GLY A 112 -7.71 18.07 4.33
CA GLY A 112 -6.66 18.76 5.08
C GLY A 112 -5.35 17.97 5.13
N THR A 113 -4.56 18.20 6.18
CA THR A 113 -3.30 17.45 6.40
C THR A 113 -3.60 16.07 6.99
N VAL A 114 -3.21 15.01 6.28
CA VAL A 114 -3.30 13.64 6.77
C VAL A 114 -1.96 13.25 7.39
N ALA A 115 -1.94 12.96 8.69
CA ALA A 115 -0.75 12.46 9.38
C ALA A 115 -0.72 10.92 9.33
N LEU A 116 0.32 10.37 8.71
CA LEU A 116 0.61 8.95 8.69
C LEU A 116 1.68 8.65 9.73
N ARG A 117 1.30 8.02 10.85
CA ARG A 117 2.26 7.55 11.84
C ARG A 117 2.92 6.29 11.32
N ILE A 118 4.25 6.25 11.36
CA ILE A 118 5.09 5.11 11.05
C ILE A 118 5.66 4.62 12.36
N ASN A 119 5.46 3.34 12.66
CA ASN A 119 6.12 2.70 13.78
C ASN A 119 6.87 1.46 13.29
N ALA A 120 8.17 1.40 13.56
CA ALA A 120 8.98 0.22 13.26
C ALA A 120 9.98 -0.08 14.38
N ILE A 121 10.05 -1.35 14.75
CA ILE A 121 10.97 -1.87 15.76
C ILE A 121 11.81 -2.97 15.10
N PRO A 122 13.14 -2.78 14.98
CA PRO A 122 14.04 -3.75 14.37
C PRO A 122 14.18 -5.01 15.23
N GLN A 123 14.73 -6.05 14.62
CA GLN A 123 15.29 -7.19 15.35
C GLN A 123 16.49 -6.77 16.20
N GLU A 124 16.78 -7.56 17.23
CA GLU A 124 17.89 -7.32 18.15
C GLU A 124 19.23 -7.13 17.41
N GLY A 125 19.97 -6.08 17.81
CA GLY A 125 21.27 -5.75 17.22
C GLY A 125 21.20 -5.09 15.85
N ARG A 126 20.02 -4.63 15.42
CA ARG A 126 19.81 -3.90 14.17
C ARG A 126 19.15 -2.55 14.44
N MET A 127 19.27 -1.65 13.47
CA MET A 127 18.61 -0.32 13.47
C MET A 127 17.61 -0.26 12.33
N VAL A 128 16.74 0.76 12.33
CA VAL A 128 15.75 1.00 11.27
C VAL A 128 15.83 2.44 10.76
N ARG A 129 15.36 2.65 9.53
CA ARG A 129 15.15 3.97 8.92
C ARG A 129 14.07 3.92 7.86
N LEU A 130 13.60 5.08 7.41
CA LEU A 130 12.86 5.16 6.16
C LEU A 130 13.76 4.84 4.98
N GLY A 131 13.26 3.99 4.09
CA GLY A 131 13.88 3.63 2.82
C GLY A 131 13.29 4.40 1.66
N LYS A 132 13.93 4.29 0.49
CA LYS A 132 13.39 4.84 -0.75
C LYS A 132 12.58 3.78 -1.49
N TYR A 133 11.40 4.15 -1.99
CA TYR A 133 10.63 3.28 -2.88
C TYR A 133 11.36 2.98 -4.18
N SER A 134 11.97 4.00 -4.79
CA SER A 134 12.78 3.87 -6.00
C SER A 134 14.01 4.77 -5.91
N LYS A 135 14.92 4.72 -6.90
CA LYS A 135 16.15 5.52 -6.90
C LYS A 135 15.90 7.02 -6.64
N ASN A 136 14.78 7.54 -7.15
CA ASN A 136 14.46 8.97 -7.13
C ASN A 136 13.24 9.31 -6.27
N GLU A 137 12.54 8.32 -5.72
CA GLU A 137 11.27 8.53 -5.03
C GLU A 137 11.31 7.91 -3.63
N LEU A 138 10.96 8.71 -2.63
CA LEU A 138 10.82 8.22 -1.25
C LEU A 138 9.58 7.32 -1.11
N PHE A 139 8.49 7.71 -1.74
CA PHE A 139 7.19 7.05 -1.63
C PHE A 139 6.64 6.73 -3.00
N LEU A 140 5.94 5.60 -3.13
CA LEU A 140 5.00 5.41 -4.25
C LEU A 140 3.70 6.09 -3.86
N ILE A 141 3.25 7.08 -4.64
CA ILE A 141 1.97 7.74 -4.42
C ILE A 141 1.13 7.65 -5.69
N SER A 142 -0.10 7.17 -5.54
CA SER A 142 -1.11 7.16 -6.59
C SER A 142 -2.36 7.84 -6.08
N SER A 143 -2.79 8.92 -6.72
CA SER A 143 -3.90 9.73 -6.20
C SER A 143 -4.87 10.18 -7.28
N SER A 144 -6.16 10.18 -6.97
CA SER A 144 -7.19 10.73 -7.85
C SER A 144 -7.09 12.25 -7.96
N SER A 145 -6.55 12.91 -6.93
CA SER A 145 -6.42 14.36 -6.78
C SER A 145 -4.99 14.75 -6.36
N PRO A 146 -4.51 15.98 -6.63
CA PRO A 146 -3.18 16.39 -6.23
C PRO A 146 -2.99 16.30 -4.71
N VAL A 147 -1.86 15.72 -4.30
CA VAL A 147 -1.42 15.58 -2.91
C VAL A 147 0.10 15.78 -2.86
N SER A 148 0.62 16.27 -1.74
CA SER A 148 2.07 16.44 -1.55
C SER A 148 2.51 15.84 -0.23
N PRO A 149 3.45 14.88 -0.22
CA PRO A 149 4.01 14.34 1.01
C PRO A 149 5.10 15.27 1.56
N THR A 150 5.22 15.33 2.88
CA THR A 150 6.40 15.87 3.56
C THR A 150 6.81 14.93 4.69
N VAL A 151 8.12 14.84 4.91
CA VAL A 151 8.77 13.98 5.90
C VAL A 151 10.04 14.66 6.39
N SER A 152 10.45 14.38 7.62
CA SER A 152 11.74 14.84 8.12
C SER A 152 12.88 14.11 7.40
N GLU A 153 13.96 14.83 7.08
CA GLU A 153 15.19 14.17 6.60
C GLU A 153 15.82 13.29 7.68
N GLU A 154 15.57 13.60 8.96
CA GLU A 154 16.06 12.80 10.09
C GLU A 154 15.49 11.39 10.08
N SER A 155 14.29 11.18 9.53
CA SER A 155 13.67 9.86 9.39
C SER A 155 14.44 8.91 8.46
N MET A 156 15.37 9.44 7.65
CA MET A 156 16.27 8.67 6.78
C MET A 156 17.55 8.22 7.49
N ASN A 157 17.82 8.74 8.68
CA ASN A 157 18.92 8.30 9.51
C ASN A 157 18.55 7.00 10.24
N THR A 158 19.54 6.16 10.52
CA THR A 158 19.34 4.93 11.28
C THR A 158 19.09 5.24 12.76
N VAL A 159 18.03 4.67 13.32
CA VAL A 159 17.61 4.81 14.71
C VAL A 159 17.26 3.45 15.31
N ASP A 160 17.27 3.35 16.65
CA ASP A 160 16.92 2.10 17.34
C ASP A 160 15.44 1.73 17.18
N ILE A 161 14.56 2.73 17.20
CA ILE A 161 13.11 2.60 16.98
C ILE A 161 12.68 3.78 16.12
N LEU A 162 11.96 3.50 15.04
CA LEU A 162 11.34 4.53 14.22
C LEU A 162 9.91 4.75 14.70
N ASP A 163 9.62 5.93 15.23
CA ASP A 163 8.27 6.38 15.56
C ASP A 163 8.11 7.83 15.08
N ASP A 164 7.63 7.98 13.85
CA ASP A 164 7.65 9.26 13.14
C ASP A 164 6.38 9.44 12.29
N TYR A 165 6.26 10.60 11.66
CA TYR A 165 5.13 10.95 10.83
C TYR A 165 5.56 11.39 9.43
N ILE A 166 4.86 10.86 8.43
CA ILE A 166 4.75 11.50 7.13
C ILE A 166 3.46 12.30 7.14
N THR A 167 3.49 13.52 6.64
CA THR A 167 2.25 14.27 6.41
C THR A 167 1.96 14.36 4.92
N LEU A 168 0.69 14.20 4.58
CA LEU A 168 0.20 14.34 3.22
C LEU A 168 -0.75 15.53 3.18
N ASP A 169 -0.42 16.56 2.40
CA ASP A 169 -1.34 17.66 2.16
C ASP A 169 -2.42 17.22 1.17
N ALA A 170 -3.63 17.01 1.68
CA ALA A 170 -4.84 16.70 0.92
C ALA A 170 -5.85 17.86 0.98
N SER A 171 -5.40 19.09 1.30
CA SER A 171 -6.28 20.26 1.43
C SER A 171 -6.95 20.66 0.12
N SER A 172 -6.35 20.33 -1.03
CA SER A 172 -6.93 20.55 -2.36
C SER A 172 -7.72 19.36 -2.90
N CYS A 173 -7.81 18.25 -2.16
CA CYS A 173 -8.52 17.06 -2.64
C CYS A 173 -10.03 17.28 -2.65
N GLU A 174 -10.69 16.89 -3.73
CA GLU A 174 -12.15 16.81 -3.75
C GLU A 174 -12.67 15.72 -2.80
N LYS A 175 -13.88 15.89 -2.30
CA LYS A 175 -14.56 14.86 -1.51
C LYS A 175 -14.71 13.56 -2.31
N GLY A 176 -14.41 12.44 -1.68
CA GLY A 176 -14.35 11.11 -2.29
C GLY A 176 -13.07 10.87 -3.09
N SER A 177 -12.05 11.74 -2.98
CA SER A 177 -10.73 11.45 -3.54
C SER A 177 -10.13 10.22 -2.88
N ILE A 178 -9.40 9.44 -3.66
CA ILE A 178 -8.65 8.26 -3.19
C ILE A 178 -7.17 8.54 -3.36
N VAL A 179 -6.41 8.32 -2.29
CA VAL A 179 -4.95 8.37 -2.26
C VAL A 179 -4.44 7.00 -1.84
N SER A 180 -3.46 6.45 -2.54
CA SER A 180 -2.63 5.35 -2.07
C SER A 180 -1.20 5.86 -1.87
N ILE A 181 -0.58 5.46 -0.77
CA ILE A 181 0.82 5.70 -0.47
C ILE A 181 1.47 4.42 0.03
N THR A 182 2.63 4.06 -0.54
CA THR A 182 3.49 2.99 -0.05
C THR A 182 4.74 3.59 0.57
N ILE A 183 4.99 3.22 1.83
CA ILE A 183 6.17 3.63 2.59
C ILE A 183 7.10 2.44 2.73
N ILE A 184 8.40 2.66 2.51
CA ILE A 184 9.44 1.65 2.72
C ILE A 184 10.14 1.92 4.06
N VAL A 185 10.31 0.87 4.85
CA VAL A 185 11.23 0.86 6.00
C VAL A 185 12.33 -0.16 5.74
N GLU A 186 13.56 0.26 6.00
CA GLU A 186 14.76 -0.57 5.93
C GLU A 186 15.24 -0.89 7.33
N GLU A 187 15.57 -2.16 7.55
CA GLU A 187 16.35 -2.61 8.68
C GLU A 187 17.83 -2.69 8.27
N VAL A 188 18.71 -2.15 9.10
CA VAL A 188 20.14 -1.98 8.81
C VAL A 188 20.97 -2.70 9.88
N ARG A 189 21.99 -3.43 9.42
CA ARG A 189 23.00 -4.08 10.24
C ARG A 189 24.37 -3.85 9.63
N ASP A 190 25.32 -3.36 10.43
CA ASP A 190 26.71 -3.13 10.00
C ASP A 190 26.81 -2.32 8.68
N ASP A 191 26.02 -1.24 8.58
CA ASP A 191 25.87 -0.36 7.41
C ASP A 191 25.28 -0.99 6.13
N TYR A 192 24.81 -2.25 6.20
CA TYR A 192 24.11 -2.95 5.13
C TYR A 192 22.61 -3.06 5.42
N VAL A 193 21.77 -2.89 4.39
CA VAL A 193 20.32 -3.08 4.48
C VAL A 193 20.00 -4.57 4.52
N SER A 194 19.70 -5.08 5.70
CA SER A 194 19.40 -6.50 5.93
C SER A 194 18.00 -6.89 5.48
N GLU A 195 17.04 -5.99 5.66
CA GLU A 195 15.66 -6.18 5.22
C GLU A 195 15.09 -4.87 4.71
N SER A 196 14.21 -4.94 3.72
CA SER A 196 13.45 -3.80 3.23
C SER A 196 12.00 -4.25 3.03
N ARG A 197 11.06 -3.52 3.62
CA ARG A 197 9.63 -3.85 3.55
C ARG A 197 8.80 -2.63 3.21
N GLY A 198 7.79 -2.83 2.37
CA GLY A 198 6.78 -1.84 2.03
C GLY A 198 5.52 -1.98 2.87
N TYR A 199 4.82 -0.87 3.07
CA TYR A 199 3.52 -0.84 3.72
C TYR A 199 2.60 0.14 2.99
N SER A 200 1.73 -0.41 2.17
CA SER A 200 0.76 0.35 1.39
C SER A 200 -0.48 0.70 2.20
N THR A 201 -0.95 1.95 2.07
CA THR A 201 -2.14 2.48 2.74
C THR A 201 -3.00 3.27 1.74
N VAL A 202 -4.28 2.92 1.67
CA VAL A 202 -5.32 3.67 0.94
C VAL A 202 -6.03 4.61 1.90
N ILE A 203 -6.27 5.83 1.46
CA ILE A 203 -6.97 6.87 2.20
C ILE A 203 -8.09 7.43 1.31
N MET A 204 -9.33 7.40 1.81
CA MET A 204 -10.44 8.14 1.21
C MET A 204 -10.62 9.48 1.92
N ILE A 205 -10.66 10.56 1.14
CA ILE A 205 -10.90 11.92 1.63
C ILE A 205 -12.41 12.21 1.67
N ILE A 206 -12.96 12.67 2.80
CA ILE A 206 -14.40 12.94 3.02
C ILE A 206 -14.76 14.39 3.34
#